data_AF-A0A8X6J592-F1
#
_entry.id   AF-A0A8X6J592-F1
#
_cell.length_a   1.000
_cell.length_b   1.000
_cell.length_c   1.000
_cell.angle_alpha   90.00
_cell.angle_beta   90.00
_cell.angle_gamma   90.00
#
_symmetry.space_group_name_H-M   'P 1'
#
loop_
_entity.id
_entity.type
_entity.pdbx_description
1 polymer ?
#
loop_
_entity_poly.entity_id
_entity_poly.type
_entity_poly.pdbx_seq_one_letter_code
_entity_poly.pdbx_strand_id
1 'polypeptide(L)'
;MSFYVTLPSDSSMHFFPKNKISHFKTQLPSPVYLNGEWEVGLSEIIYPHSWLNVSETNNYFRYKVGDGNISSTVKGTIDVGSYETMFDIISAVQLALPKNPNRFTINYNKATKRVKINAIPGSSLHLENLGELLGFKCNAIITGNMKSEFVADAWSNFSVFYVYSDLISPQIVGDTQPPLLRIVRTEDQDGETISQYYDRPQYLPLVRHSFQTILQDTT
;
A
#
# COMPACT_ATOMS: atom_id res chain seq x y z
N MET A 1 -9.00 -9.05 -36.03
CA MET A 1 -7.55 -9.20 -35.81
C MET A 1 -7.26 -8.66 -34.42
N SER A 2 -6.40 -9.31 -33.65
CA SER A 2 -5.95 -8.82 -32.33
C SER A 2 -4.43 -8.90 -32.28
N PHE A 3 -3.81 -8.07 -31.45
CA PHE A 3 -2.37 -8.05 -31.24
C PHE A 3 -2.07 -7.55 -29.83
N TYR A 4 -0.84 -7.77 -29.37
CA TYR A 4 -0.36 -7.31 -28.07
C TYR A 4 0.72 -6.25 -28.25
N VAL A 5 0.79 -5.34 -27.30
CA VAL A 5 1.87 -4.36 -27.16
C VAL A 5 2.41 -4.44 -25.75
N THR A 6 3.69 -4.70 -25.61
CA THR A 6 4.39 -4.67 -24.31
C THR A 6 4.96 -3.27 -24.11
N LEU A 7 4.75 -2.70 -22.92
CA LEU A 7 5.14 -1.33 -22.59
C LEU A 7 6.07 -1.30 -21.36
N PRO A 8 7.37 -1.64 -21.52
CA PRO A 8 8.33 -1.51 -20.42
C PRO A 8 8.56 -0.03 -20.08
N SER A 9 8.67 0.29 -18.80
CA SER A 9 8.84 1.68 -18.34
C SER A 9 10.19 2.30 -18.73
N ASP A 10 11.20 1.47 -19.04
CA ASP A 10 12.58 1.86 -19.35
C ASP A 10 12.97 1.73 -20.84
N SER A 11 12.10 1.22 -21.71
CA SER A 11 12.43 0.92 -23.11
C SER A 11 12.69 2.15 -23.99
N SER A 12 12.32 3.36 -23.54
CA SER A 12 12.36 4.59 -24.34
C SER A 12 13.10 5.74 -23.66
N MET A 13 14.03 5.45 -22.74
CA MET A 13 14.79 6.47 -22.00
C MET A 13 15.59 7.42 -22.89
N HIS A 14 16.04 7.00 -24.08
CA HIS A 14 16.69 7.89 -25.04
C HIS A 14 15.74 9.00 -25.55
N PHE A 15 14.47 8.65 -25.81
CA PHE A 15 13.46 9.61 -26.27
C PHE A 15 12.82 10.39 -25.12
N PHE A 16 12.65 9.74 -23.98
CA PHE A 16 11.95 10.26 -22.81
C PHE A 16 12.80 10.05 -21.54
N PRO A 17 13.89 10.82 -21.36
CA PRO A 17 14.85 10.62 -20.27
C PRO A 17 14.28 10.92 -18.87
N LYS A 18 13.07 11.49 -18.80
CA LYS A 18 12.34 11.78 -17.55
C LYS A 18 11.30 10.72 -17.19
N ASN A 19 11.20 9.61 -17.95
CA ASN A 19 10.32 8.50 -17.61
C ASN A 19 10.61 8.02 -16.18
N LYS A 20 9.54 7.66 -15.46
CA LYS A 20 9.56 7.01 -14.16
C LYS A 20 8.81 5.69 -14.27
N ILE A 21 9.04 4.75 -13.35
CA ILE A 21 8.31 3.47 -13.30
C ILE A 21 6.80 3.71 -13.32
N SER A 22 6.32 4.72 -12.58
CA SER A 22 4.90 5.04 -12.47
C SER A 22 4.38 6.06 -13.49
N HIS A 23 5.23 6.65 -14.32
CA HIS A 23 4.81 7.64 -15.32
C HIS A 23 5.80 7.62 -16.48
N PHE A 24 5.42 6.97 -17.58
CA PHE A 24 6.34 6.76 -18.69
C PHE A 24 5.63 6.80 -20.04
N LYS A 25 6.40 7.23 -21.04
CA LYS A 25 6.00 7.21 -22.43
C LYS A 25 6.87 6.20 -23.19
N THR A 26 6.24 5.32 -23.95
CA THR A 26 6.93 4.34 -24.80
C THR A 26 6.84 4.77 -26.25
N GLN A 27 7.98 4.76 -26.94
CA GLN A 27 8.08 4.92 -28.39
C GLN A 27 8.04 3.53 -29.05
N LEU A 28 7.04 3.28 -29.89
CA LEU A 28 6.92 2.05 -30.67
C LEU A 28 7.89 2.05 -31.87
N PRO A 29 8.40 0.88 -32.28
CA PRO A 29 9.35 0.76 -33.39
C PRO A 29 8.76 1.23 -34.73
N SER A 30 7.45 1.20 -34.89
CA SER A 30 6.73 1.72 -36.06
C SER A 30 5.37 2.26 -35.64
N PRO A 31 4.81 3.26 -36.35
CA PRO A 31 3.46 3.74 -36.08
C PRO A 31 2.43 2.63 -36.30
N VAL A 32 1.46 2.56 -35.40
CA VAL A 32 0.30 1.68 -35.49
C VAL A 32 -0.84 2.46 -36.15
N TYR A 33 -1.43 1.87 -37.19
CA TYR A 33 -2.61 2.39 -37.88
C TYR A 33 -3.74 1.37 -37.80
N LEU A 34 -4.86 1.78 -37.21
CA LEU A 34 -6.01 0.92 -36.97
C LEU A 34 -7.20 1.44 -37.77
N ASN A 35 -7.82 0.56 -38.56
CA ASN A 35 -9.03 0.88 -39.32
C ASN A 35 -10.25 0.28 -38.63
N GLY A 36 -11.32 1.08 -38.49
CA GLY A 36 -12.57 0.68 -37.82
C GLY A 36 -12.57 0.97 -36.33
N GLU A 37 -13.54 0.41 -35.61
CA GLU A 37 -13.67 0.54 -34.16
C GLU A 37 -12.76 -0.46 -33.46
N TRP A 38 -11.92 0.06 -32.56
CA TRP A 38 -10.97 -0.73 -31.78
C TRP A 38 -11.10 -0.45 -30.31
N GLU A 39 -10.83 -1.49 -29.52
CA GLU A 39 -10.77 -1.42 -28.07
C GLU A 39 -9.41 -1.92 -27.59
N VAL A 40 -9.01 -1.46 -26.41
CA VAL A 40 -7.78 -1.87 -25.73
C VAL A 40 -8.11 -2.28 -24.30
N GLY A 41 -7.41 -3.31 -23.82
CA GLY A 41 -7.51 -3.77 -22.44
C GLY A 41 -6.13 -4.15 -21.90
N LEU A 42 -5.96 -4.03 -20.58
CA LEU A 42 -4.76 -4.49 -19.90
C LEU A 42 -4.85 -6.01 -19.68
N SER A 43 -3.97 -6.78 -20.34
CA SER A 43 -3.93 -8.25 -20.25
C SER A 43 -2.94 -8.78 -19.21
N GLU A 44 -1.84 -8.06 -18.99
CA GLU A 44 -0.78 -8.41 -18.06
C GLU A 44 -0.17 -7.14 -17.49
N ILE A 45 0.20 -7.16 -16.21
CA ILE A 45 1.00 -6.11 -15.59
C ILE A 45 2.06 -6.72 -14.69
N ILE A 46 3.26 -6.14 -14.74
CA ILE A 46 4.38 -6.51 -13.89
C ILE A 46 4.82 -5.27 -13.12
N TYR A 47 4.88 -5.36 -11.79
CA TYR A 47 5.26 -4.22 -10.95
C TYR A 47 6.02 -4.68 -9.69
N PRO A 48 6.95 -3.84 -9.16
CA PRO A 48 7.60 -4.12 -7.88
C PRO A 48 6.64 -3.86 -6.72
N HIS A 49 6.58 -4.76 -5.74
CA HIS A 49 5.90 -4.49 -4.47
C HIS A 49 6.88 -3.79 -3.50
N SER A 50 6.72 -2.48 -3.28
CA SER A 50 7.61 -1.72 -2.39
C SER A 50 6.85 -0.75 -1.47
N TRP A 51 5.59 -1.03 -1.17
CA TRP A 51 4.78 -0.17 -0.30
C TRP A 51 5.10 -0.42 1.17
N LEU A 52 5.40 0.65 1.89
CA LEU A 52 5.69 0.59 3.32
C LEU A 52 4.39 0.68 4.09
N ASN A 53 4.11 -0.32 4.90
CA ASN A 53 2.95 -0.29 5.79
C ASN A 53 3.26 0.38 7.14
N VAL A 54 4.54 0.51 7.49
CA VAL A 54 5.04 1.37 8.56
C VAL A 54 5.94 2.44 7.96
N SER A 55 5.57 3.71 8.13
CA SER A 55 6.25 4.91 7.64
C SER A 55 6.66 5.83 8.78
N GLU A 56 7.40 6.91 8.48
CA GLU A 56 7.81 7.91 9.48
C GLU A 56 6.62 8.56 10.23
N THR A 57 5.41 8.50 9.67
CA THR A 57 4.22 9.09 10.28
C THR A 57 3.50 8.16 11.24
N ASN A 58 3.74 6.84 11.20
CA ASN A 58 3.04 5.85 12.03
C ASN A 58 3.97 4.85 12.75
N ASN A 59 5.29 5.08 12.77
CA ASN A 59 6.27 4.15 13.34
C ASN A 59 6.58 4.32 14.83
N TYR A 60 5.81 5.10 15.58
CA TYR A 60 6.16 5.40 16.98
C TYR A 60 4.97 5.36 17.93
N PHE A 61 5.30 5.19 19.20
CA PHE A 61 4.39 5.20 20.33
C PHE A 61 5.07 5.87 21.53
N ARG A 62 4.31 6.18 22.57
CA ARG A 62 4.86 6.69 23.84
C ARG A 62 4.38 5.82 24.98
N TYR A 63 5.19 5.65 26.01
CA TYR A 63 4.78 4.92 27.19
C TYR A 63 5.24 5.61 28.48
N LYS A 64 4.51 5.33 29.55
CA LYS A 64 4.86 5.75 30.91
C LYS A 64 4.86 4.52 31.81
N VAL A 65 5.83 4.46 32.71
CA VAL A 65 5.92 3.46 33.77
C VAL A 65 6.02 4.22 35.09
N GLY A 66 5.11 3.96 36.03
CA GLY A 66 5.11 4.56 37.36
C GLY A 66 5.82 3.69 38.37
N ASP A 67 6.98 4.15 38.86
CA ASP A 67 7.77 3.47 39.90
C ASP A 67 7.88 4.29 41.19
N GLY A 68 6.86 5.10 41.49
CA GLY A 68 6.74 5.82 42.77
C GLY A 68 7.55 7.11 42.90
N ASN A 69 8.47 7.42 41.99
CA ASN A 69 9.13 8.73 41.89
C ASN A 69 9.40 9.09 40.42
N ILE A 70 8.55 9.98 39.87
CA ILE A 70 8.63 10.60 38.53
C ILE A 70 8.36 9.63 37.36
N SER A 71 7.16 9.69 36.76
CA SER A 71 6.87 9.02 35.48
C SER A 71 7.26 9.92 34.30
N SER A 72 8.43 9.68 33.70
CA SER A 72 8.77 10.32 32.41
C SER A 72 8.07 9.59 31.25
N THR A 73 7.57 10.36 30.29
CA THR A 73 7.06 9.81 29.02
C THR A 73 8.24 9.41 28.15
N VAL A 74 8.32 8.14 27.76
CA VAL A 74 9.37 7.62 26.87
C VAL A 74 8.79 7.40 25.47
N LYS A 75 9.51 7.77 24.42
CA LYS A 75 9.16 7.48 23.03
C LYS A 75 9.77 6.13 22.64
N GLY A 76 8.95 5.21 22.15
CA GLY A 76 9.38 4.00 21.46
C GLY A 76 9.13 4.12 19.97
N THR A 77 9.98 3.48 19.17
CA THR A 77 9.85 3.44 17.71
C THR A 77 10.03 2.01 17.23
N ILE A 78 9.38 1.68 16.13
CA ILE A 78 9.70 0.53 15.29
C ILE A 78 10.32 1.04 13.99
N ASP A 79 11.01 0.16 13.27
CA ASP A 79 11.66 0.53 12.01
C ASP A 79 10.61 0.87 10.94
N VAL A 80 10.94 1.81 10.07
CA VAL A 80 10.16 2.09 8.86
C VAL A 80 10.39 0.96 7.89
N GLY A 81 9.32 0.39 7.36
CA GLY A 81 9.42 -0.84 6.59
C GLY A 81 8.08 -1.40 6.16
N SER A 82 8.17 -2.50 5.44
CA SER A 82 7.04 -3.37 5.15
C SER A 82 7.12 -4.58 6.09
N TYR A 83 6.04 -4.77 6.84
CA TYR A 83 5.86 -5.89 7.76
C TYR A 83 4.84 -6.87 7.17
N GLU A 84 5.26 -8.09 6.86
CA GLU A 84 4.42 -9.08 6.18
C GLU A 84 3.12 -9.39 6.95
N THR A 85 3.22 -9.54 8.27
CA THR A 85 2.09 -9.92 9.12
C THR A 85 1.90 -8.99 10.31
N MET A 86 0.69 -8.99 10.86
CA MET A 86 0.39 -8.32 12.13
C MET A 86 1.25 -8.85 13.29
N PHE A 87 1.76 -10.08 13.22
CA PHE A 87 2.68 -10.60 14.23
C PHE A 87 4.04 -9.91 14.17
N ASP A 88 4.51 -9.53 12.99
CA ASP A 88 5.81 -8.88 12.82
C ASP A 88 5.77 -7.46 13.39
N ILE A 89 4.69 -6.72 13.13
CA ILE A 89 4.43 -5.40 13.74
C ILE A 89 4.39 -5.53 15.26
N ILE A 90 3.58 -6.47 15.79
CA ILE A 90 3.45 -6.67 17.24
C ILE A 90 4.78 -7.07 17.88
N SER A 91 5.55 -7.92 17.22
CA SER A 91 6.87 -8.35 17.70
C SER A 91 7.83 -7.17 17.76
N ALA A 92 7.86 -6.32 16.73
CA ALA A 92 8.67 -5.10 16.72
C ALA A 92 8.28 -4.15 17.86
N VAL A 93 6.97 -3.92 18.07
CA VAL A 93 6.48 -3.07 19.17
C VAL A 93 6.84 -3.66 20.53
N GLN A 94 6.65 -4.98 20.72
CA GLN A 94 6.96 -5.67 21.97
C GLN A 94 8.47 -5.67 22.26
N LEU A 95 9.32 -5.70 21.23
CA LEU A 95 10.78 -5.57 21.35
C LEU A 95 11.21 -4.14 21.74
N ALA A 96 10.50 -3.12 21.27
CA ALA A 96 10.74 -1.71 21.59
C ALA A 96 10.18 -1.28 22.97
N LEU A 97 9.36 -2.11 23.60
CA LEU A 97 8.82 -1.90 24.95
C LEU A 97 9.77 -2.43 26.04
N PRO A 98 9.70 -1.88 27.28
CA PRO A 98 10.56 -2.33 28.38
C PRO A 98 10.23 -3.78 28.76
N LYS A 99 11.26 -4.64 28.73
CA LYS A 99 11.14 -6.08 29.04
C LYS A 99 11.19 -6.39 30.54
N ASN A 100 11.86 -5.54 31.33
CA ASN A 100 12.11 -5.79 32.75
C ASN A 100 11.71 -4.59 33.63
N PRO A 101 10.68 -4.74 34.48
CA PRO A 101 9.70 -5.83 34.46
C PRO A 101 8.82 -5.76 33.21
N ASN A 102 8.19 -6.88 32.83
CA ASN A 102 7.27 -6.92 31.69
C ASN A 102 6.00 -6.11 31.99
N ARG A 103 5.99 -4.81 31.64
CA ARG A 103 4.89 -3.88 31.93
C ARG A 103 3.75 -3.96 30.92
N PHE A 104 4.04 -4.44 29.71
CA PHE A 104 3.14 -4.41 28.56
C PHE A 104 3.15 -5.75 27.84
N THR A 105 1.98 -6.30 27.57
CA THR A 105 1.84 -7.53 26.77
C THR A 105 0.84 -7.32 25.66
N ILE A 106 1.25 -7.57 24.43
CA ILE A 106 0.42 -7.43 23.23
C ILE A 106 0.13 -8.82 22.66
N ASN A 107 -1.14 -9.11 22.40
CA ASN A 107 -1.59 -10.37 21.82
C ASN A 107 -2.48 -10.11 20.61
N TYR A 108 -2.34 -10.91 19.55
CA TYR A 108 -3.20 -10.86 18.37
C TYR A 108 -3.98 -12.15 18.20
N ASN A 109 -5.29 -12.01 18.05
CA ASN A 109 -6.18 -13.12 17.80
C ASN A 109 -6.42 -13.25 16.28
N LYS A 110 -5.81 -14.26 15.65
CA LYS A 110 -5.91 -14.53 14.20
C LYS A 110 -7.34 -14.68 13.69
N ALA A 111 -8.23 -15.33 14.47
CA ALA A 111 -9.60 -15.60 14.04
C ALA A 111 -10.45 -14.33 14.00
N THR A 112 -10.31 -13.46 15.00
CA THR A 112 -11.08 -12.21 15.10
C THR A 112 -10.37 -11.02 14.45
N LYS A 113 -9.10 -11.19 14.08
CA LYS A 113 -8.18 -10.14 13.64
C LYS A 113 -8.14 -8.95 14.63
N ARG A 114 -8.20 -9.22 15.94
CA ARG A 114 -8.22 -8.18 16.99
C ARG A 114 -6.95 -8.25 17.84
N VAL A 115 -6.47 -7.07 18.25
CA VAL A 115 -5.32 -6.94 19.15
C VAL A 115 -5.82 -6.70 20.57
N LYS A 116 -5.14 -7.29 21.54
CA LYS A 116 -5.38 -7.10 22.97
C LYS A 116 -4.08 -6.68 23.63
N ILE A 117 -4.10 -5.52 24.29
CA ILE A 117 -2.94 -4.96 24.98
C ILE A 117 -3.23 -4.92 26.47
N ASN A 118 -2.29 -5.42 27.26
CA ASN A 118 -2.33 -5.36 28.71
C ASN A 118 -1.19 -4.48 29.21
N ALA A 119 -1.52 -3.38 29.87
CA ALA A 119 -0.61 -2.52 30.62
C ALA A 119 -0.84 -2.73 32.11
N ILE A 120 0.21 -3.06 32.88
CA ILE A 120 0.06 -3.27 34.32
C ILE A 120 -0.24 -1.94 35.05
N PRO A 121 -0.84 -1.97 36.26
CA PRO A 121 -1.16 -0.76 37.01
C PRO A 121 0.03 0.20 37.15
N GLY A 122 -0.24 1.51 37.03
CA GLY A 122 0.80 2.54 36.99
C GLY A 122 1.51 2.70 35.65
N SER A 123 1.18 1.89 34.64
CA SER A 123 1.74 2.00 33.29
C SER A 123 0.68 2.45 32.28
N SER A 124 1.10 3.18 31.25
CA SER A 124 0.22 3.55 30.12
C SER A 124 0.99 3.52 28.81
N LEU A 125 0.33 3.10 27.73
CA LEU A 125 0.88 3.06 26.37
C LEU A 125 0.01 3.90 25.44
N HIS A 126 0.60 4.90 24.80
CA HIS A 126 -0.03 5.86 23.91
C HIS A 126 0.39 5.48 22.49
N LEU A 127 -0.56 4.98 21.70
CA LEU A 127 -0.25 4.34 20.41
C LEU A 127 -0.13 5.32 19.23
N GLU A 128 -0.43 6.61 19.43
CA GLU A 128 -0.34 7.63 18.36
C GLU A 128 -1.03 7.14 17.07
N ASN A 129 -0.41 7.32 15.89
CA ASN A 129 -0.91 6.81 14.61
C ASN A 129 -0.70 5.28 14.44
N LEU A 130 0.24 4.67 15.17
CA LEU A 130 0.44 3.22 15.17
C LEU A 130 -0.80 2.47 15.69
N GLY A 131 -1.64 3.15 16.49
CA GLY A 131 -2.91 2.63 16.99
C GLY A 131 -3.83 2.14 15.87
N GLU A 132 -3.89 2.84 14.74
CA GLU A 132 -4.78 2.50 13.62
C GLU A 132 -4.42 1.14 13.00
N LEU A 133 -3.13 0.87 12.79
CA LEU A 133 -2.64 -0.44 12.32
C LEU A 133 -3.02 -1.56 13.30
N LEU A 134 -2.92 -1.28 14.60
CA LEU A 134 -3.28 -2.23 15.66
C LEU A 134 -4.80 -2.34 15.89
N GLY A 135 -5.62 -1.63 15.11
CA GLY A 135 -7.09 -1.63 15.19
C GLY A 135 -7.65 -0.78 16.33
N PHE A 136 -6.87 0.09 16.93
CA PHE A 136 -7.30 1.08 17.91
C PHE A 136 -7.57 2.42 17.22
N LYS A 137 -8.28 3.32 17.92
CA LYS A 137 -8.37 4.73 17.48
C LYS A 137 -7.00 5.40 17.45
N CYS A 138 -6.81 6.37 16.56
CA CYS A 138 -5.66 7.28 16.60
C CYS A 138 -5.49 7.88 18.00
N ASN A 139 -4.25 7.94 18.48
CA ASN A 139 -3.86 8.42 19.81
C ASN A 139 -4.50 7.65 20.98
N ALA A 140 -4.90 6.38 20.77
CA ALA A 140 -5.43 5.54 21.84
C ALA A 140 -4.43 5.42 23.00
N ILE A 141 -4.94 5.60 24.22
CA ILE A 141 -4.19 5.43 25.45
C ILE A 141 -4.64 4.13 26.10
N ILE A 142 -3.73 3.17 26.17
CA ILE A 142 -3.93 1.88 26.80
C ILE A 142 -3.58 1.96 28.27
N THR A 143 -4.57 1.67 29.11
CA THR A 143 -4.38 1.44 30.55
C THR A 143 -5.10 0.15 30.94
N GLY A 144 -4.45 -0.69 31.77
CA GLY A 144 -5.01 -1.99 32.10
C GLY A 144 -5.15 -2.89 30.88
N ASN A 145 -6.26 -3.61 30.80
CA ASN A 145 -6.51 -4.59 29.77
C ASN A 145 -7.50 -4.05 28.73
N MET A 146 -7.03 -3.80 27.50
CA MET A 146 -7.86 -3.24 26.44
C MET A 146 -7.78 -4.08 25.16
N LYS A 147 -8.89 -4.14 24.43
CA LYS A 147 -9.02 -4.80 23.14
C LYS A 147 -9.30 -3.75 22.07
N SER A 148 -8.73 -3.94 20.89
CA SER A 148 -8.90 -3.04 19.75
C SER A 148 -10.37 -2.94 19.32
N GLU A 149 -10.84 -1.73 19.01
CA GLU A 149 -12.22 -1.50 18.55
C GLU A 149 -12.42 -2.08 17.13
N PHE A 150 -11.40 -1.93 16.28
CA PHE A 150 -11.40 -2.31 14.87
C PHE A 150 -10.51 -3.53 14.62
N VAL A 151 -10.67 -4.13 13.43
CA VAL A 151 -9.74 -5.16 12.96
C VAL A 151 -8.35 -4.53 12.91
N ALA A 152 -7.36 -5.23 13.43
CA ALA A 152 -5.99 -4.86 13.18
C ALA A 152 -5.65 -5.26 11.75
N ASP A 153 -5.02 -4.34 11.05
CA ASP A 153 -4.72 -4.47 9.65
C ASP A 153 -3.30 -3.95 9.42
N ALA A 154 -2.41 -4.86 9.05
CA ALA A 154 -1.03 -4.52 8.79
C ALA A 154 -0.92 -3.62 7.55
N TRP A 155 -1.86 -3.68 6.61
CA TRP A 155 -1.77 -3.03 5.30
C TRP A 155 -2.85 -1.97 5.06
N SER A 156 -3.69 -1.68 6.07
CA SER A 156 -4.79 -0.70 5.99
C SER A 156 -5.61 -0.85 4.69
N ASN A 157 -6.40 -1.92 4.60
CA ASN A 157 -7.46 -2.19 3.62
C ASN A 157 -7.23 -1.64 2.20
N PHE A 158 -6.70 -2.52 1.34
CA PHE A 158 -6.63 -2.40 -0.12
C PHE A 158 -5.61 -1.39 -0.64
N SER A 159 -4.35 -1.82 -0.71
CA SER A 159 -3.40 -1.21 -1.64
C SER A 159 -3.87 -1.53 -3.07
N VAL A 160 -4.51 -0.55 -3.70
CA VAL A 160 -4.80 -0.54 -5.12
C VAL A 160 -4.04 0.59 -5.76
N PHE A 161 -3.63 0.41 -7.00
CA PHE A 161 -3.16 1.52 -7.83
C PHE A 161 -3.95 1.54 -9.14
N TYR A 162 -4.07 2.72 -9.70
CA TYR A 162 -4.85 3.00 -10.90
C TYR A 162 -3.91 3.06 -12.10
N VAL A 163 -4.24 2.40 -13.20
CA VAL A 163 -3.49 2.43 -14.46
C VAL A 163 -4.25 3.29 -15.45
N TYR A 164 -3.60 4.34 -15.96
CA TYR A 164 -4.14 5.26 -16.94
C TYR A 164 -3.41 5.15 -18.27
N SER A 165 -4.14 5.32 -19.37
CA SER A 165 -3.53 5.31 -20.70
C SER A 165 -4.11 6.39 -21.59
N ASP A 166 -3.25 7.14 -22.29
CA ASP A 166 -3.66 8.15 -23.26
C ASP A 166 -4.30 7.57 -24.54
N LEU A 167 -4.42 6.23 -24.64
CA LEU A 167 -5.07 5.55 -25.74
C LEU A 167 -6.60 5.49 -25.63
N ILE A 168 -7.17 5.63 -24.42
CA ILE A 168 -8.60 5.45 -24.20
C ILE A 168 -9.30 6.78 -23.95
N SER A 169 -10.60 6.81 -24.23
CA SER A 169 -11.44 7.94 -23.82
C SER A 169 -11.58 8.01 -22.29
N PRO A 170 -11.67 9.22 -21.71
CA PRO A 170 -12.01 9.40 -20.31
C PRO A 170 -13.22 8.58 -19.86
N GLN A 171 -13.12 7.94 -18.69
CA GLN A 171 -14.15 7.12 -18.07
C GLN A 171 -14.71 7.82 -16.83
N ILE A 172 -15.99 7.66 -16.52
CA ILE A 172 -16.57 8.22 -15.28
C ILE A 172 -16.04 7.45 -14.08
N VAL A 173 -15.29 8.14 -13.20
CA VAL A 173 -14.71 7.59 -11.97
C VAL A 173 -15.05 8.52 -10.82
N GLY A 174 -16.05 8.15 -10.03
CA GLY A 174 -16.56 9.00 -8.96
C GLY A 174 -17.07 10.33 -9.52
N ASP A 175 -16.48 11.43 -9.07
CA ASP A 175 -16.75 12.81 -9.50
C ASP A 175 -15.83 13.31 -10.62
N THR A 176 -14.97 12.45 -11.17
CA THR A 176 -13.99 12.80 -12.21
C THR A 176 -14.16 11.99 -13.50
N GLN A 177 -13.48 12.41 -14.57
CA GLN A 177 -13.39 11.67 -15.82
C GLN A 177 -11.93 11.50 -16.28
N PRO A 178 -11.15 10.59 -15.68
CA PRO A 178 -9.79 10.30 -16.12
C PRO A 178 -9.77 9.20 -17.20
N PRO A 179 -8.69 9.07 -17.99
CA PRO A 179 -8.49 7.94 -18.91
C PRO A 179 -8.04 6.69 -18.14
N LEU A 180 -8.87 6.23 -17.19
CA LEU A 180 -8.60 5.07 -16.34
C LEU A 180 -8.80 3.78 -17.13
N LEU A 181 -7.72 3.04 -17.33
CA LEU A 181 -7.73 1.75 -18.04
C LEU A 181 -8.09 0.60 -17.09
N ARG A 182 -7.54 0.59 -15.87
CA ARG A 182 -7.76 -0.47 -14.89
C ARG A 182 -7.40 -0.06 -13.48
N ILE A 183 -8.11 -0.61 -12.48
CA ILE A 183 -7.70 -0.61 -11.08
C ILE A 183 -7.00 -1.95 -10.80
N VAL A 184 -5.76 -1.89 -10.31
CA VAL A 184 -4.93 -3.05 -10.00
C VAL A 184 -4.89 -3.23 -8.49
N ARG A 185 -5.15 -4.45 -8.01
CA ARG A 185 -5.02 -4.82 -6.60
C ARG A 185 -3.62 -5.33 -6.35
N THR A 186 -2.99 -4.87 -5.28
CA THR A 186 -1.69 -5.40 -4.88
C THR A 186 -1.89 -6.60 -3.96
N GLU A 187 -1.29 -7.73 -4.28
CA GLU A 187 -1.34 -8.93 -3.44
C GLU A 187 -0.22 -8.92 -2.38
N ASP A 188 -0.48 -9.59 -1.25
CA ASP A 188 0.16 -9.42 0.07
C ASP A 188 1.57 -10.07 0.21
N GLN A 189 2.40 -10.08 -0.83
CA GLN A 189 3.78 -10.56 -0.72
C GLN A 189 4.78 -9.49 -1.15
N ASP A 190 5.49 -8.97 -0.15
CA ASP A 190 6.51 -7.93 -0.27
C ASP A 190 7.81 -8.48 -0.87
N GLY A 191 8.54 -7.60 -1.56
CA GLY A 191 9.90 -7.88 -2.07
C GLY A 191 9.98 -8.60 -3.42
N GLU A 192 8.87 -9.14 -3.94
CA GLU A 192 8.85 -9.78 -5.26
C GLU A 192 8.25 -8.89 -6.35
N THR A 193 8.76 -9.07 -7.56
CA THR A 193 8.12 -8.55 -8.76
C THR A 193 6.84 -9.33 -9.00
N ILE A 194 5.69 -8.67 -8.82
CA ILE A 194 4.39 -9.30 -9.02
C ILE A 194 4.05 -9.27 -10.50
N SER A 195 3.71 -10.43 -11.07
CA SER A 195 3.12 -10.55 -12.40
C SER A 195 1.65 -10.94 -12.26
N GLN A 196 0.76 -10.10 -12.78
CA GLN A 196 -0.68 -10.32 -12.73
C GLN A 196 -1.26 -10.43 -14.13
N TYR A 197 -1.97 -11.53 -14.37
CA TYR A 197 -2.66 -11.84 -15.63
C TYR A 197 -4.16 -11.61 -15.51
N TYR A 198 -4.77 -11.10 -16.57
CA TYR A 198 -6.21 -10.87 -16.64
C TYR A 198 -6.83 -11.75 -17.72
N ASP A 199 -7.47 -12.86 -17.31
CA ASP A 199 -8.17 -13.78 -18.23
C ASP A 199 -9.31 -13.10 -19.00
N ARG A 200 -9.93 -12.09 -18.37
CA ARG A 200 -10.99 -11.27 -18.94
C ARG A 200 -10.62 -9.79 -18.80
N PRO A 201 -9.78 -9.26 -19.71
CA PRO A 201 -9.45 -7.85 -19.73
C PRO A 201 -10.72 -7.02 -19.91
N GLN A 202 -10.73 -5.84 -19.30
CA GLN A 202 -11.75 -4.84 -19.56
C GLN A 202 -11.29 -4.07 -20.79
N TYR A 203 -12.05 -4.22 -21.87
CA TYR A 203 -11.79 -3.52 -23.13
C TYR A 203 -12.51 -2.18 -23.10
N LEU A 204 -11.79 -1.13 -23.50
CA LEU A 204 -12.28 0.24 -23.58
C LEU A 204 -11.97 0.80 -24.97
N PRO A 205 -12.86 1.65 -25.53
CA PRO A 205 -12.70 2.18 -26.88
C PRO A 205 -11.46 3.07 -26.99
N LEU A 206 -10.77 2.98 -28.12
CA LEU A 206 -9.64 3.84 -28.43
C LEU A 206 -10.09 5.26 -28.77
N VAL A 207 -9.38 6.26 -28.26
CA VAL A 207 -9.57 7.67 -28.62
C VAL A 207 -8.80 8.05 -29.89
N ARG A 208 -7.73 7.30 -30.23
CA ARG A 208 -6.90 7.53 -31.41
C ARG A 208 -6.57 6.23 -32.15
N HIS A 209 -6.63 6.30 -33.47
CA HIS A 209 -6.46 5.16 -34.39
C HIS A 209 -5.11 5.20 -35.13
N SER A 210 -4.31 6.25 -34.92
CA SER A 210 -2.94 6.37 -35.41
C SER A 210 -2.05 6.84 -34.27
N PHE A 211 -1.06 6.04 -33.90
CA PHE A 211 -0.14 6.37 -32.81
C PHE A 211 1.19 5.63 -32.94
N GLN A 212 2.27 6.31 -32.55
CA GLN A 212 3.59 5.68 -32.38
C GLN A 212 4.09 5.77 -30.94
N THR A 213 3.41 6.55 -30.11
CA THR A 213 3.75 6.68 -28.69
C THR A 213 2.56 6.32 -27.84
N ILE A 214 2.80 5.74 -26.67
CA ILE A 214 1.77 5.45 -25.67
C ILE A 214 2.26 5.99 -24.33
N LEU A 215 1.42 6.76 -23.64
CA LEU A 215 1.67 7.24 -22.28
C LEU A 215 0.92 6.34 -21.30
N GLN A 216 1.62 5.90 -20.26
CA GLN A 216 1.07 5.17 -19.11
C GLN A 216 1.36 5.96 -17.83
N ASP A 217 0.36 6.03 -16.96
CA ASP A 217 0.49 6.61 -15.62
C ASP A 217 -0.08 5.62 -14.59
N THR A 218 0.56 5.52 -13.43
CA THR A 218 0.09 4.71 -12.32
C THR A 218 0.12 5.51 -11.02
N THR A 219 -1.01 5.55 -10.31
CA THR A 219 -1.17 6.28 -9.03
C THR A 219 -1.71 5.40 -7.93
#